data_AF-A0A2N5BQT8-F1
#
_entry.id   AF-A0A2N5BQT8-F1
#
_cell.length_a   1.000
_cell.length_b   1.000
_cell.length_c   1.000
_cell.angle_alpha   90.00
_cell.angle_beta   90.00
_cell.angle_gamma   90.00
#
_symmetry.space_group_name_H-M   'P 1'
#
loop_
_entity.id
_entity.type
_entity.pdbx_description
1 polymer ?
#
loop_
_entity_poly.entity_id
_entity_poly.type
_entity_poly.pdbx_seq_one_letter_code
_entity_poly.pdbx_strand_id
1 'polypeptide(L)'
;MQRDWRAVLLDRDRFLDLERPQSGEKARFYYYRKGVGWDQHGYAIACTLLRDVVSKKTVQIDAKLLDLLWIASAYLRVKQLPAKILINSGYRTPEFNSSLEGAALNSMHVKAKAADIRIPGVGTEPLANLIKVIGVGGVGTYIAKKFVHLDVGAVRSWRGAVLLPHQDSWLAGYTPDDLDRLFARPDVPEHGRIVYA
;
A
#
# COMPACT_ATOMS: atom_id res chain seq x y z
N MET A 1 23.26 -2.29 17.63
CA MET A 1 22.49 -3.17 16.72
C MET A 1 21.52 -2.28 15.96
N GLN A 2 21.65 -2.15 14.64
CA GLN A 2 20.76 -1.31 13.84
C GLN A 2 19.37 -1.96 13.84
N ARG A 3 18.36 -1.30 14.44
CA ARG A 3 16.99 -1.82 14.45
C ARG A 3 16.45 -1.82 13.01
N ASP A 4 15.69 -2.87 12.66
CA ASP A 4 14.97 -2.91 11.39
C ASP A 4 14.06 -1.68 11.28
N TRP A 5 14.36 -0.80 10.32
CA TRP A 5 13.66 0.47 10.13
C TRP A 5 12.16 0.26 9.86
N ARG A 6 11.77 -0.90 9.31
CA ARG A 6 10.36 -1.27 9.10
C ARG A 6 9.66 -1.47 10.43
N ALA A 7 10.31 -2.16 11.38
CA ALA A 7 9.77 -2.34 12.72
C ALA A 7 9.61 -1.00 13.45
N VAL A 8 10.58 -0.08 13.29
CA VAL A 8 10.50 1.29 13.85
C VAL A 8 9.35 2.09 13.22
N LEU A 9 9.11 1.92 11.92
CA LEU A 9 7.99 2.57 11.23
C LEU A 9 6.62 1.96 11.60
N LEU A 10 6.55 0.67 11.88
CA LEU A 10 5.29 0.00 12.21
C LEU A 10 4.90 0.15 13.68
N ASP A 11 5.84 0.51 14.57
CA ASP A 11 5.58 0.78 15.99
C ASP A 11 4.95 2.17 16.24
N ARG A 12 3.84 2.47 15.56
CA ARG A 12 3.07 3.74 15.65
C ARG A 12 1.63 3.53 15.21
N ASP A 13 0.84 4.61 15.28
CA ASP A 13 -0.48 4.63 14.63
C ASP A 13 -0.31 4.51 13.11
N ARG A 14 -1.11 3.64 12.49
CA ARG A 14 -1.03 3.33 11.07
C ARG A 14 -2.36 3.62 10.41
N PHE A 15 -2.32 4.46 9.39
CA PHE A 15 -3.50 4.87 8.64
C PHE A 15 -3.27 4.72 7.14
N LEU A 16 -4.33 4.74 6.35
CA LEU A 16 -4.24 4.81 4.90
C LEU A 16 -5.09 5.96 4.38
N ASP A 17 -4.66 6.58 3.29
CA ASP A 17 -5.43 7.52 2.49
C ASP A 17 -5.58 6.90 1.10
N LEU A 18 -6.74 6.27 0.89
CA LEU A 18 -7.02 5.46 -0.28
C LEU A 18 -8.15 6.08 -1.08
N GLU A 19 -8.04 5.99 -2.39
CA GLU A 19 -9.14 6.20 -3.32
C GLU A 19 -9.21 5.03 -4.29
N ARG A 20 -10.41 4.60 -4.62
CA ARG A 20 -10.72 3.57 -5.61
C ARG A 20 -11.40 4.24 -6.80
N PRO A 21 -10.63 4.71 -7.82
CA PRO A 21 -11.20 5.49 -8.93
C PRO A 21 -12.34 4.78 -9.66
N GLN A 22 -12.31 3.45 -9.74
CA GLN A 22 -13.34 2.66 -10.41
C GLN A 22 -14.73 2.79 -9.74
N SER A 23 -14.79 2.96 -8.42
CA SER A 23 -16.06 3.14 -7.69
C SER A 23 -16.29 4.58 -7.22
N GLY A 24 -15.29 5.46 -7.38
CA GLY A 24 -15.31 6.82 -6.85
C GLY A 24 -15.14 6.91 -5.33
N GLU A 25 -15.00 5.79 -4.63
CA GLU A 25 -14.91 5.78 -3.16
C GLU A 25 -13.51 6.20 -2.68
N LYS A 26 -13.43 7.03 -1.66
CA LYS A 26 -12.18 7.43 -0.99
C LYS A 26 -12.36 7.52 0.51
N ALA A 27 -11.30 7.23 1.26
CA ALA A 27 -11.29 7.38 2.71
C ALA A 27 -9.86 7.55 3.23
N ARG A 28 -9.71 8.35 4.29
CA ARG A 28 -8.52 8.40 5.12
C ARG A 28 -8.87 7.86 6.50
N PHE A 29 -8.24 6.77 6.95
CA PHE A 29 -8.66 6.03 8.15
C PHE A 29 -7.50 5.30 8.82
N TYR A 30 -7.58 5.16 10.15
CA TYR A 30 -6.69 4.27 10.90
C TYR A 30 -7.09 2.81 10.71
N TYR A 31 -6.13 1.91 10.49
CA TYR A 31 -6.40 0.46 10.58
C TYR A 31 -5.73 -0.16 11.81
N TYR A 32 -4.78 0.56 12.42
CA TYR A 32 -4.14 0.17 13.66
C TYR A 32 -3.73 1.40 14.47
N ARG A 33 -3.91 1.31 15.79
CA ARG A 33 -3.54 2.35 16.75
C ARG A 33 -2.55 1.77 17.76
N LYS A 34 -1.40 2.40 17.95
CA LYS A 34 -0.39 1.99 18.93
C LYS A 34 -1.01 2.02 20.33
N GLY A 35 -0.78 0.97 21.11
CA GLY A 35 -1.32 0.82 22.46
C GLY A 35 -2.79 0.38 22.53
N VAL A 36 -3.55 0.46 21.42
CA VAL A 36 -4.96 0.01 21.37
C VAL A 36 -5.13 -1.26 20.53
N GLY A 37 -4.37 -1.39 19.43
CA GLY A 37 -4.43 -2.52 18.52
C GLY A 37 -5.18 -2.21 17.22
N TRP A 38 -5.87 -3.22 16.68
CA TRP A 38 -6.60 -3.13 15.41
C TRP A 38 -7.81 -2.20 15.49
N ASP A 39 -7.92 -1.27 14.55
CA ASP A 39 -9.14 -0.49 14.34
C ASP A 39 -10.07 -1.28 13.41
N GLN A 40 -11.08 -1.93 13.98
CA GLN A 40 -11.98 -2.81 13.22
C GLN A 40 -12.76 -2.05 12.14
N HIS A 41 -13.16 -0.81 12.41
CA HIS A 41 -13.93 -0.01 11.47
C HIS A 41 -13.06 0.41 10.29
N GLY A 42 -11.85 0.93 10.54
CA GLY A 42 -10.95 1.28 9.45
C GLY A 42 -10.40 0.07 8.70
N TYR A 43 -10.20 -1.07 9.37
CA TYR A 43 -9.89 -2.32 8.67
C TYR A 43 -11.02 -2.75 7.72
N ALA A 44 -12.29 -2.60 8.12
CA ALA A 44 -13.43 -2.86 7.24
C ALA A 44 -13.49 -1.88 6.04
N ILE A 45 -13.13 -0.61 6.25
CA ILE A 45 -12.97 0.37 5.16
C ILE A 45 -11.87 -0.09 4.19
N ALA A 46 -10.72 -0.53 4.70
CA ALA A 46 -9.62 -1.05 3.87
C ALA A 46 -10.09 -2.22 2.99
N CYS A 47 -10.78 -3.19 3.60
CA CYS A 47 -11.33 -4.34 2.88
C CYS A 47 -12.30 -3.92 1.78
N THR A 48 -13.14 -2.91 2.06
CA THR A 48 -14.09 -2.36 1.10
C THR A 48 -13.37 -1.69 -0.07
N LEU A 49 -12.40 -0.81 0.17
CA LEU A 49 -11.68 -0.10 -0.90
C LEU A 49 -10.81 -1.02 -1.77
N LEU A 50 -10.30 -2.11 -1.17
CA LEU A 50 -9.53 -3.15 -1.85
C LEU A 50 -10.39 -4.29 -2.42
N ARG A 51 -11.72 -4.21 -2.36
CA ARG A 51 -12.59 -5.29 -2.85
C ARG A 51 -12.52 -5.49 -4.36
N ASP A 52 -13.12 -6.58 -4.82
CA ASP A 52 -13.48 -6.72 -6.23
C ASP A 52 -14.70 -5.83 -6.51
N VAL A 53 -14.49 -4.72 -7.22
CA VAL A 53 -15.56 -3.76 -7.53
C VAL A 53 -16.49 -4.29 -8.61
N VAL A 54 -15.98 -5.13 -9.53
CA VAL A 54 -16.78 -5.71 -10.62
C VAL A 54 -17.77 -6.71 -10.05
N SER A 55 -17.29 -7.65 -9.23
CA SER A 55 -18.13 -8.66 -8.58
C SER A 55 -18.74 -8.18 -7.26
N LYS A 56 -18.47 -6.94 -6.84
CA LYS A 56 -18.89 -6.34 -5.55
C LYS A 56 -18.57 -7.22 -4.33
N LYS A 57 -17.53 -8.05 -4.42
CA LYS A 57 -17.18 -9.02 -3.38
C LYS A 57 -16.05 -8.52 -2.51
N THR A 58 -16.36 -8.33 -1.23
CA THR A 58 -15.41 -7.97 -0.19
C THR A 58 -14.95 -9.21 0.55
N VAL A 59 -13.66 -9.26 0.88
CA VAL A 59 -13.04 -10.30 1.69
C VAL A 59 -12.07 -9.65 2.69
N GLN A 60 -11.63 -10.41 3.69
CA GLN A 60 -10.55 -9.97 4.58
C GLN A 60 -9.25 -9.80 3.78
N ILE A 61 -8.65 -8.63 3.88
CA ILE A 61 -7.38 -8.31 3.24
C ILE A 61 -6.23 -8.70 4.17
N ASP A 62 -5.15 -9.27 3.63
CA ASP A 62 -3.98 -9.58 4.44
C ASP A 62 -3.43 -8.32 5.13
N ALA A 63 -3.32 -8.36 6.46
CA ALA A 63 -2.78 -7.29 7.29
C ALA A 63 -1.42 -6.77 6.79
N LYS A 64 -0.55 -7.66 6.31
CA LYS A 64 0.78 -7.29 5.81
C LYS A 64 0.69 -6.42 4.55
N LEU A 65 -0.38 -6.57 3.76
CA LEU A 65 -0.59 -5.71 2.58
C LEU A 65 -0.89 -4.28 3.02
N LEU A 66 -1.68 -4.10 4.09
CA LEU A 66 -1.96 -2.78 4.65
C LEU A 66 -0.69 -2.13 5.22
N ASP A 67 0.16 -2.93 5.87
CA ASP A 67 1.48 -2.49 6.35
C ASP A 67 2.39 -2.07 5.19
N LEU A 68 2.42 -2.84 4.10
CA LEU A 68 3.22 -2.52 2.92
C LEU A 68 2.76 -1.20 2.25
N LEU A 69 1.45 -1.01 2.09
CA LEU A 69 0.86 0.23 1.59
C LEU A 69 1.18 1.41 2.52
N TRP A 70 1.08 1.20 3.84
CA TRP A 70 1.41 2.21 4.82
C TRP A 70 2.87 2.61 4.74
N ILE A 71 3.81 1.66 4.77
CA ILE A 71 5.25 1.94 4.69
C ILE A 71 5.59 2.75 3.43
N ALA A 72 5.02 2.37 2.27
CA ALA A 72 5.22 3.11 1.03
C ALA A 72 4.73 4.57 1.14
N SER A 73 3.51 4.78 1.66
CA SER A 73 2.97 6.13 1.84
C SER A 73 3.74 6.93 2.90
N ALA A 74 4.15 6.29 4.00
CA ALA A 74 4.91 6.91 5.10
C ALA A 74 6.27 7.41 4.60
N TYR A 75 6.97 6.61 3.79
CA TYR A 75 8.21 7.02 3.15
C TYR A 75 8.01 8.28 2.29
N LEU A 76 6.94 8.33 1.49
CA LEU A 76 6.66 9.50 0.65
C LEU A 76 6.35 10.75 1.48
N ARG A 77 5.61 10.62 2.60
CA ARG A 77 5.39 11.73 3.54
C ARG A 77 6.68 12.27 4.14
N VAL A 78 7.59 11.38 4.56
CA VAL A 78 8.94 11.79 5.06
C VAL A 78 9.70 12.58 4.00
N LYS A 79 9.55 12.21 2.73
CA LYS A 79 10.14 12.92 1.59
C LYS A 79 9.35 14.17 1.15
N GLN A 80 8.26 14.52 1.84
CA GLN A 80 7.36 15.63 1.49
C GLN A 80 6.80 15.49 0.07
N LEU A 81 6.55 14.24 -0.35
CA LEU A 81 5.95 13.88 -1.63
C LEU A 81 4.48 13.49 -1.45
N PRO A 82 3.66 13.54 -2.52
CA PRO A 82 2.30 13.03 -2.48
C PRO A 82 2.26 11.57 -1.99
N ALA A 83 1.33 11.26 -1.09
CA ALA A 83 1.25 9.94 -0.44
C ALA A 83 -0.15 9.30 -0.50
N LYS A 84 -1.12 9.97 -1.13
CA LYS A 84 -2.45 9.40 -1.36
C LYS A 84 -2.37 8.29 -2.40
N ILE A 85 -2.89 7.12 -2.07
CA ILE A 85 -2.81 5.94 -2.92
C ILE A 85 -4.11 5.78 -3.70
N LEU A 86 -4.00 5.75 -5.03
CA LEU A 86 -5.09 5.29 -5.88
C LEU A 86 -4.96 3.77 -6.07
N ILE A 87 -6.00 3.05 -5.67
CA ILE A 87 -6.13 1.61 -5.84
C ILE A 87 -6.74 1.34 -7.21
N ASN A 88 -5.92 0.85 -8.14
CA ASN A 88 -6.41 0.37 -9.43
C ASN A 88 -7.15 -0.97 -9.25
N SER A 89 -6.59 -1.86 -8.43
CA SER A 89 -7.26 -3.09 -8.02
C SER A 89 -6.70 -3.65 -6.71
N GLY A 90 -7.52 -4.37 -5.94
CA GLY A 90 -7.11 -5.10 -4.75
C GLY A 90 -7.44 -6.59 -4.92
N TYR A 91 -8.23 -7.16 -4.02
CA TYR A 91 -8.80 -8.49 -4.21
C TYR A 91 -9.54 -8.61 -5.55
N ARG A 92 -9.40 -9.77 -6.19
CA ARG A 92 -10.14 -10.17 -7.38
C ARG A 92 -10.77 -11.53 -7.13
N THR A 93 -12.03 -11.68 -7.50
CA THR A 93 -12.65 -13.02 -7.56
C THR A 93 -11.89 -13.90 -8.56
N PRO A 94 -11.81 -15.24 -8.34
CA PRO A 94 -11.20 -16.15 -9.32
C PRO A 94 -11.79 -15.96 -10.72
N GLU A 95 -13.10 -15.78 -10.80
CA GLU A 95 -13.85 -15.58 -12.03
C GLU A 95 -13.39 -14.29 -12.74
N PHE A 96 -13.41 -13.16 -12.03
CA PHE A 96 -12.93 -11.89 -12.60
C PHE A 96 -11.45 -11.95 -12.98
N ASN A 97 -10.59 -12.52 -12.14
CA ASN A 97 -9.16 -12.65 -12.44
C ASN A 97 -8.92 -13.48 -13.71
N SER A 98 -9.68 -14.55 -13.93
CA SER A 98 -9.57 -15.39 -15.14
C SER A 98 -10.02 -14.69 -16.43
N SER A 99 -10.91 -13.70 -16.33
CA SER A 99 -11.36 -12.89 -17.47
C SER A 99 -10.34 -11.85 -17.93
N LEU A 100 -9.31 -11.56 -17.14
CA LEU A 100 -8.31 -10.55 -17.44
C LEU A 100 -7.15 -11.14 -18.24
N GLU A 101 -6.86 -10.52 -19.38
CA GLU A 101 -5.73 -10.90 -20.23
C GLU A 101 -4.40 -10.77 -19.45
N GLY A 102 -3.61 -11.85 -19.44
CA GLY A 102 -2.30 -11.90 -18.79
C GLY A 102 -2.32 -12.02 -17.27
N ALA A 103 -3.48 -12.25 -16.65
CA ALA A 103 -3.55 -12.53 -15.22
C ALA A 103 -2.95 -13.91 -14.90
N ALA A 104 -2.10 -13.97 -13.87
CA ALA A 104 -1.52 -15.23 -13.42
C ALA A 104 -2.60 -16.13 -12.77
N LEU A 105 -2.54 -17.43 -13.05
CA LEU A 105 -3.41 -18.44 -12.44
C LEU A 105 -3.31 -18.43 -10.90
N ASN A 106 -2.10 -18.26 -10.36
CA ASN A 106 -1.82 -18.18 -8.92
C ASN A 106 -1.63 -16.73 -8.43
N SER A 107 -2.46 -15.81 -8.94
CA SER A 107 -2.40 -14.39 -8.61
C SER A 107 -2.61 -14.12 -7.11
N MET A 108 -1.76 -13.27 -6.54
CA MET A 108 -1.90 -12.82 -5.14
C MET A 108 -3.14 -11.94 -4.93
N HIS A 109 -3.74 -11.39 -6.00
CA HIS A 109 -5.04 -10.69 -5.92
C HIS A 109 -6.16 -11.63 -5.49
N VAL A 110 -6.19 -12.87 -5.98
CA VAL A 110 -7.21 -13.87 -5.61
C VAL A 110 -7.07 -14.31 -4.15
N LYS A 111 -5.88 -14.13 -3.57
CA LYS A 111 -5.58 -14.45 -2.16
C LYS A 111 -5.72 -13.24 -1.23
N ALA A 112 -6.24 -12.11 -1.72
CA ALA A 112 -6.34 -10.86 -0.95
C ALA A 112 -5.01 -10.35 -0.38
N LYS A 113 -3.91 -10.64 -1.10
CA LYS A 113 -2.52 -10.37 -0.71
C LYS A 113 -1.80 -9.42 -1.66
N ALA A 114 -2.52 -8.80 -2.60
CA ALA A 114 -1.94 -7.88 -3.59
C ALA A 114 -2.82 -6.67 -3.86
N ALA A 115 -2.16 -5.60 -4.30
CA ALA A 115 -2.79 -4.42 -4.84
C ALA A 115 -2.02 -3.91 -6.06
N ASP A 116 -2.77 -3.37 -7.03
CA ASP A 116 -2.23 -2.55 -8.10
C ASP A 116 -2.52 -1.10 -7.74
N ILE A 117 -1.47 -0.28 -7.67
CA ILE A 117 -1.57 1.09 -7.17
C ILE A 117 -0.89 2.11 -8.07
N ARG A 118 -1.27 3.37 -7.89
CA ARG A 118 -0.54 4.54 -8.37
C ARG A 118 -0.68 5.67 -7.36
N ILE A 119 0.27 6.60 -7.38
CA ILE A 119 0.27 7.78 -6.50
C ILE A 119 0.43 9.01 -7.41
N PRO A 120 -0.59 9.88 -7.51
CA PRO A 120 -0.52 11.07 -8.34
C PRO A 120 0.70 11.92 -7.98
N GLY A 121 1.47 12.34 -8.99
CA GLY A 121 2.73 13.07 -8.78
C GLY A 121 3.96 12.21 -8.53
N VAL A 122 3.82 10.88 -8.41
CA VAL A 122 4.94 9.94 -8.29
C VAL A 122 4.95 9.01 -9.51
N GLY A 123 6.06 9.00 -10.25
CA GLY A 123 6.23 8.14 -11.42
C GLY A 123 6.21 6.65 -11.08
N THR A 124 5.74 5.80 -12.00
CA THR A 124 5.63 4.34 -11.84
C THR A 124 6.97 3.69 -11.48
N GLU A 125 8.06 4.10 -12.14
CA GLU A 125 9.40 3.56 -11.88
C GLU A 125 9.94 3.95 -10.50
N PRO A 126 9.95 5.23 -10.08
CA PRO A 126 10.28 5.63 -8.73
C PRO A 126 9.45 4.90 -7.66
N LEU A 127 8.13 4.79 -7.85
CA LEU A 127 7.25 4.11 -6.91
C LEU A 127 7.61 2.62 -6.78
N ALA A 128 7.84 1.93 -7.90
CA ALA A 128 8.22 0.53 -7.86
C ALA A 128 9.65 0.34 -7.29
N ASN A 129 10.58 1.26 -7.52
CA ASN A 129 11.90 1.21 -6.88
C ASN A 129 11.78 1.35 -5.36
N LEU A 130 10.95 2.29 -4.88
CA LEU A 130 10.64 2.44 -3.47
C LEU A 130 10.11 1.12 -2.88
N ILE A 131 9.09 0.52 -3.48
CA ILE A 131 8.49 -0.72 -2.95
C ILE A 131 9.51 -1.87 -2.93
N LYS A 132 10.39 -1.98 -3.93
CA LYS A 132 11.48 -2.97 -3.93
C LYS A 132 12.45 -2.79 -2.76
N VAL A 133 12.77 -1.55 -2.39
CA VAL A 133 13.65 -1.24 -1.24
C VAL A 133 13.02 -1.65 0.10
N ILE A 134 11.69 -1.68 0.20
CA ILE A 134 10.99 -2.23 1.39
C ILE A 134 11.34 -3.71 1.58
N GLY A 135 11.62 -4.43 0.49
CA GLY A 135 12.12 -5.81 0.52
C GLY A 135 11.08 -6.83 0.99
N VAL A 136 9.79 -6.56 0.79
CA VAL A 136 8.69 -7.45 1.15
C VAL A 136 7.88 -7.81 -0.09
N GLY A 137 7.69 -9.11 -0.31
CA GLY A 137 6.85 -9.70 -1.34
C GLY A 137 7.16 -9.30 -2.79
N GLY A 138 6.18 -9.48 -3.67
CA GLY A 138 6.36 -9.31 -5.11
C GLY A 138 6.13 -7.87 -5.59
N VAL A 139 6.94 -7.40 -6.55
CA VAL A 139 6.77 -6.09 -7.19
C VAL A 139 6.76 -6.18 -8.71
N GLY A 140 5.66 -5.79 -9.33
CA GLY A 140 5.51 -5.70 -10.79
C GLY A 140 5.39 -4.25 -11.27
N THR A 141 6.05 -3.88 -12.36
CA THR A 141 6.02 -2.49 -12.87
C THR A 141 5.38 -2.42 -14.24
N TYR A 142 4.29 -1.65 -14.36
CA TYR A 142 3.50 -1.54 -15.59
C TYR A 142 3.46 -0.08 -16.07
N ILE A 143 4.55 0.37 -16.70
CA ILE A 143 4.75 1.77 -17.12
C ILE A 143 3.65 2.22 -18.09
N ALA A 144 3.39 1.44 -19.14
CA ALA A 144 2.36 1.74 -20.13
C ALA A 144 0.95 1.82 -19.52
N LYS A 145 0.67 0.98 -18.50
CA LYS A 145 -0.62 0.97 -17.78
C LYS A 145 -0.65 1.93 -16.58
N LYS A 146 0.45 2.64 -16.30
CA LYS A 146 0.61 3.64 -15.23
C LYS A 146 0.25 3.13 -13.82
N PHE A 147 0.64 1.90 -13.49
CA PHE A 147 0.50 1.35 -12.13
C PHE A 147 1.66 0.44 -11.72
N VAL A 148 1.79 0.24 -10.43
CA VAL A 148 2.72 -0.71 -9.80
C VAL A 148 1.91 -1.79 -9.09
N HIS A 149 2.26 -3.04 -9.34
CA HIS A 149 1.77 -4.18 -8.57
C HIS A 149 2.67 -4.40 -7.35
N LEU A 150 2.05 -4.65 -6.20
CA LEU A 150 2.72 -5.10 -4.99
C LEU A 150 1.93 -6.22 -4.31
N ASP A 151 2.64 -7.18 -3.74
CA ASP A 151 2.05 -8.27 -2.96
C ASP A 151 2.89 -8.64 -1.74
N VAL A 152 2.33 -9.46 -0.85
CA VAL A 152 2.99 -9.96 0.37
C VAL A 152 3.34 -11.46 0.31
N GLY A 153 3.54 -11.98 -0.90
CA GLY A 153 4.04 -13.33 -1.15
C GLY A 153 5.56 -13.43 -1.01
N ALA A 154 6.18 -14.32 -1.81
CA ALA A 154 7.64 -14.44 -1.86
C ALA A 154 8.27 -13.19 -2.49
N VAL A 155 9.44 -12.79 -1.99
CA VAL A 155 10.20 -11.65 -2.51
C VAL A 155 10.61 -11.94 -3.96
N ARG A 156 10.12 -11.10 -4.87
CA ARG A 156 10.42 -11.20 -6.30
C ARG A 156 10.14 -9.87 -6.97
N SER A 157 10.76 -9.61 -8.12
CA SER A 157 10.37 -8.46 -8.92
C SER A 157 10.38 -8.79 -10.40
N TRP A 158 9.45 -8.19 -11.14
CA TRP A 158 9.37 -8.34 -12.59
C TRP A 158 9.17 -6.98 -13.25
N ARG A 159 9.94 -6.78 -14.31
CA ARG A 159 9.97 -5.60 -15.18
C ARG A 159 10.49 -6.05 -16.54
N GLY A 160 10.21 -5.27 -17.58
CA GLY A 160 10.94 -5.33 -18.85
C GLY A 160 12.38 -4.78 -18.80
N ALA A 161 12.93 -4.39 -17.63
CA ALA A 161 14.35 -3.98 -17.48
C ALA A 161 14.82 -3.95 -15.99
N VAL A 162 16.13 -4.11 -15.79
CA VAL A 162 16.87 -4.52 -14.58
C VAL A 162 17.21 -3.37 -13.60
N LEU A 163 17.52 -3.80 -12.37
CA LEU A 163 17.90 -3.13 -11.11
C LEU A 163 19.10 -2.17 -11.17
N LEU A 164 19.10 -1.22 -10.22
CA LEU A 164 20.17 -1.13 -9.21
C LEU A 164 19.56 -1.05 -7.80
N PRO A 165 20.05 -1.81 -6.81
CA PRO A 165 19.68 -1.63 -5.42
C PRO A 165 20.29 -0.34 -4.87
N HIS A 166 19.51 0.52 -4.21
CA HIS A 166 20.08 1.47 -3.26
C HIS A 166 20.18 0.75 -1.91
N GLN A 167 21.39 0.64 -1.38
CA GLN A 167 21.69 -0.05 -0.11
C GLN A 167 21.36 0.79 1.12
N ASP A 168 20.97 2.06 0.94
CA ASP A 168 20.72 2.97 2.04
C ASP A 168 19.23 2.97 2.39
N SER A 169 18.90 2.39 3.55
CA SER A 169 17.67 2.79 4.22
C SER A 169 17.88 4.23 4.67
N TRP A 170 17.37 5.21 3.90
CA TRP A 170 17.48 6.64 4.22
C TRP A 170 16.77 7.02 5.53
N LEU A 171 16.04 6.07 6.15
CA LEU A 171 15.53 6.18 7.50
C LEU A 171 16.57 5.86 8.58
N ALA A 172 17.78 5.40 8.21
CA ALA A 172 18.87 5.04 9.12
C ALA A 172 19.39 6.20 9.99
N GLY A 173 18.87 7.42 9.83
CA GLY A 173 19.15 8.58 10.68
C GLY A 173 17.95 9.17 11.41
N TYR A 174 16.74 8.65 11.22
CA TYR A 174 15.54 9.16 11.91
C TYR A 174 15.32 8.46 13.24
N THR A 175 15.21 9.22 14.32
CA THR A 175 14.75 8.70 15.61
C THR A 175 13.23 8.50 15.61
N PRO A 176 12.67 7.70 16.55
CA PRO A 176 11.24 7.65 16.76
C PRO A 176 10.60 9.03 16.92
N ASP A 177 11.24 9.92 17.69
CA ASP A 177 10.76 11.29 17.93
C ASP A 177 10.74 12.13 16.64
N ASP A 178 11.73 11.98 15.76
CA ASP A 178 11.77 12.69 14.47
C ASP A 178 10.59 12.27 13.58
N LEU A 179 10.31 10.97 13.53
CA LEU A 179 9.18 10.44 12.77
C LEU A 179 7.85 10.87 13.38
N ASP A 180 7.74 10.87 14.71
CA ASP A 180 6.52 11.30 15.40
C ASP A 180 6.21 12.77 15.09
N ARG A 181 7.24 13.65 15.06
CA ARG A 181 7.06 15.05 14.64
C ARG A 181 6.60 15.19 13.19
N LEU A 182 7.12 14.37 12.28
CA LEU A 182 6.73 14.38 10.86
C LEU A 182 5.27 13.94 10.66
N PHE A 183 4.78 13.00 11.46
CA PHE A 183 3.39 12.51 11.38
C PHE A 183 2.41 13.26 12.29
N ALA A 184 2.87 14.15 13.18
CA ALA A 184 2.05 14.85 14.18
C ALA A 184 1.32 16.12 13.69
N ARG A 185 1.50 16.53 12.44
CA ARG A 185 0.94 17.79 11.91
C ARG A 185 0.12 17.46 10.65
N PRO A 186 -1.04 18.09 10.47
CA PRO A 186 -2.39 17.61 10.03
C PRO A 186 -2.65 16.25 9.34
N ASP A 187 -1.71 15.31 9.26
CA ASP A 187 -1.89 14.10 8.43
C ASP A 187 -2.77 13.00 9.05
N VAL A 188 -3.17 13.17 10.30
CA VAL A 188 -3.96 12.23 11.09
C VAL A 188 -5.45 12.28 10.71
N PRO A 189 -6.11 11.14 10.41
CA PRO A 189 -7.54 11.12 10.16
C PRO A 189 -8.39 11.42 11.40
N GLU A 190 -9.39 12.30 11.25
CA GLU A 190 -10.36 12.68 12.30
C GLU A 190 -11.53 11.69 12.49
N HIS A 191 -11.35 10.39 12.19
CA HIS A 191 -12.35 9.32 12.03
C HIS A 191 -12.81 9.14 10.58
N GLY A 192 -12.08 8.28 9.88
CA GLY A 192 -12.32 7.98 8.46
C GLY A 192 -13.70 7.38 8.19
N ARG A 193 -14.37 7.91 7.17
CA ARG A 193 -15.55 7.33 6.55
C ARG A 193 -15.30 7.26 5.05
N ILE A 194 -15.97 6.32 4.37
CA ILE A 194 -15.98 6.31 2.91
C ILE A 194 -16.82 7.50 2.43
N VAL A 195 -16.23 8.30 1.56
CA VAL A 195 -16.90 9.37 0.82
C VAL A 195 -16.73 9.11 -0.68
N TYR A 196 -17.60 9.66 -1.49
CA TYR A 196 -17.50 9.56 -2.95
C TYR A 196 -16.78 10.80 -3.51
N ALA A 197 -16.02 10.59 -4.59
CA ALA A 197 -15.30 11.64 -5.31
C ALA A 197 -16.21 12.42 -6.25
#